data_AF-C6LNW3-F1
#
_entry.id   AF-C6LNW3-F1
#
_cell.length_a   1.000
_cell.length_b   1.000
_cell.length_c   1.000
_cell.angle_alpha   90.00
_cell.angle_beta   90.00
_cell.angle_gamma   90.00
#
_symmetry.space_group_name_H-M   'P 1'
#
loop_
_entity.id
_entity.type
_entity.pdbx_description
1 polymer ?
#
loop_
_entity_poly.entity_id
_entity_poly.type
_entity_poly.pdbx_seq_one_letter_code
_entity_poly.pdbx_strand_id
1 'polypeptide(L)'
;MHPQYPPFQYSKPYVPFDWKELYGLNLEDALARNDFRVFGAVASSLAFGDIESPFRQGGVPEDVVRLASVQQYLAQYLLHMQDVLMHEIELARANPPPSSDIQALLAERDALRKQLRIERAKRQTDAMMLRLASVNPETVNMLFRCHVCGKVFADYHFLVSHYEKRHEGIHPIQPPPFKPPPVLQQNHCCKLHTLPPQTEPPPPQSQPPQLAARSLQTSLIPPDNPKPEEPPSDIFADYISDVV
;
A
#
# COMPACT_ATOMS: atom_id res chain seq x y z
N MET A 1 -0.66 13.79 0.29
CA MET A 1 -0.50 15.25 0.20
C MET A 1 -1.31 15.83 1.34
N HIS A 2 -0.69 16.13 2.49
CA HIS A 2 -1.41 16.80 3.58
C HIS A 2 -1.86 18.18 3.09
N PRO A 3 -3.10 18.61 3.37
CA PRO A 3 -3.52 19.97 3.07
C PRO A 3 -2.56 20.91 3.81
N GLN A 4 -1.81 21.73 3.05
CA GLN A 4 -0.97 22.75 3.66
C GLN A 4 -1.89 23.77 4.30
N TYR A 5 -1.90 23.81 5.64
CA TYR A 5 -2.49 24.93 6.36
C TYR A 5 -1.81 26.22 5.90
N PRO A 6 -2.57 27.31 5.65
CA PRO A 6 -1.96 28.58 5.31
C PRO A 6 -0.97 28.98 6.41
N PRO A 7 0.16 29.63 6.06
CA PRO A 7 1.16 30.02 7.03
C PRO A 7 0.54 30.98 8.06
N PHE A 8 0.88 30.77 9.33
CA PHE A 8 0.43 31.63 10.41
C PHE A 8 0.89 33.08 10.18
N GLN A 9 -0.04 34.02 10.34
CA GLN A 9 0.21 35.43 10.20
C GLN A 9 -0.39 36.18 11.38
N TYR A 10 0.46 36.93 12.09
CA TYR A 10 0.00 37.83 13.13
C TYR A 10 -0.88 38.94 12.53
N SER A 11 -1.95 39.26 13.23
CA SER A 11 -2.83 40.37 12.87
C SER A 11 -2.81 41.42 13.96
N LYS A 12 -2.79 42.71 13.58
CA LYS A 12 -2.93 43.78 14.58
C LYS A 12 -4.35 43.72 15.15
N PRO A 13 -4.52 43.66 16.49
CA PRO A 13 -5.85 43.73 17.09
C PRO A 13 -6.57 45.01 16.68
N TYR A 14 -7.78 44.88 16.12
CA TYR A 14 -8.58 46.03 15.62
C TYR A 14 -10.05 45.97 16.05
N VAL A 15 -10.48 44.84 16.62
CA VAL A 15 -11.86 44.64 17.08
C VAL A 15 -12.01 45.29 18.45
N PRO A 16 -13.15 45.92 18.81
CA PRO A 16 -13.34 46.43 20.16
C PRO A 16 -13.13 45.33 21.20
N PHE A 17 -12.33 45.61 22.23
CA PHE A 17 -12.10 44.67 23.31
C PHE A 17 -13.35 44.56 24.20
N ASP A 18 -13.80 43.33 24.47
CA ASP A 18 -14.94 43.07 25.34
C ASP A 18 -14.54 43.10 26.82
N TRP A 19 -14.52 44.31 27.37
CA TRP A 19 -14.23 44.53 28.78
C TRP A 19 -15.27 43.90 29.70
N LYS A 20 -16.54 43.81 29.26
CA LYS A 20 -17.62 43.32 30.09
C LYS A 20 -17.44 41.83 30.39
N GLU A 21 -17.14 41.04 29.37
CA GLU A 21 -16.85 39.61 29.53
C GLU A 21 -15.57 39.40 30.35
N LEU A 22 -14.55 40.24 30.18
CA LEU A 22 -13.33 40.17 30.99
C LEU A 22 -13.62 40.39 32.48
N TYR A 23 -14.39 41.42 32.84
CA TYR A 23 -14.75 41.69 34.24
C TYR A 23 -15.71 40.65 34.83
N GLY A 24 -16.47 39.96 34.00
CA GLY A 24 -17.35 38.87 34.42
C GLY A 24 -16.61 37.60 34.84
N LEU A 25 -15.32 37.47 34.49
CA LEU A 25 -14.52 36.31 34.85
C LEU A 25 -14.08 36.36 36.31
N ASN A 26 -14.43 35.30 37.04
CA ASN A 26 -13.85 35.04 38.35
C ASN A 26 -12.56 34.22 38.19
N LEU A 27 -11.42 34.91 38.12
CA LEU A 27 -10.11 34.28 37.97
C LEU A 27 -9.77 33.37 39.16
N GLU A 28 -10.12 33.77 40.39
CA GLU A 28 -9.81 33.00 41.59
C GLU A 28 -10.53 31.65 41.60
N ASP A 29 -11.82 31.65 41.26
CA ASP A 29 -12.59 30.41 41.14
C ASP A 29 -12.06 29.51 40.02
N ALA A 30 -11.70 30.11 38.88
CA ALA A 30 -11.14 29.38 37.73
C ALA A 30 -9.82 28.69 38.09
N LEU A 31 -8.93 29.39 38.81
CA LEU A 31 -7.66 28.86 39.29
C LEU A 31 -7.86 27.80 40.38
N ALA A 32 -8.74 28.05 41.36
CA ALA A 32 -9.00 27.11 42.45
C ALA A 32 -9.59 25.79 41.96
N ARG A 33 -10.43 25.82 40.91
CA ARG A 33 -11.08 24.65 40.32
C ARG A 33 -10.33 24.07 39.13
N ASN A 34 -9.26 24.74 38.68
CA ASN A 34 -8.51 24.39 37.47
C ASN A 34 -9.42 24.29 36.23
N ASP A 35 -10.45 25.14 36.16
CA ASP A 35 -11.44 25.14 35.07
C ASP A 35 -11.09 26.22 34.04
N PHE A 36 -10.22 25.88 33.10
CA PHE A 36 -9.79 26.80 32.05
C PHE A 36 -10.83 27.04 30.95
N ARG A 37 -11.94 26.30 30.96
CA ARG A 37 -12.98 26.44 29.92
C ARG A 37 -13.67 27.79 29.97
N VAL A 38 -13.69 28.43 31.14
CA VAL A 38 -14.26 29.77 31.33
C VAL A 38 -13.54 30.84 30.48
N PHE A 39 -12.25 30.65 30.19
CA PHE A 39 -11.48 31.60 29.37
C PHE A 39 -11.88 31.56 27.89
N GLY A 40 -12.61 30.53 27.44
CA GLY A 40 -13.08 30.43 26.06
C GLY A 40 -13.96 31.61 25.63
N ALA A 41 -14.72 32.19 26.57
CA ALA A 41 -15.58 33.35 26.29
C ALA A 41 -14.79 34.62 25.94
N VAL A 42 -13.59 34.78 26.50
CA VAL A 42 -12.74 35.97 26.29
C VAL A 42 -11.54 35.73 25.39
N ALA A 43 -11.23 34.49 25.05
CA ALA A 43 -10.01 34.11 24.32
C ALA A 43 -9.84 34.90 23.01
N SER A 44 -10.91 35.05 22.23
CA SER A 44 -10.90 35.83 20.99
C SER A 44 -10.66 37.33 21.25
N SER A 45 -11.28 37.90 22.29
CA SER A 45 -11.07 39.30 22.66
C SER A 45 -9.64 39.53 23.15
N LEU A 46 -9.07 38.61 23.94
CA LEU A 46 -7.68 38.67 24.41
C LEU A 46 -6.68 38.63 23.24
N ALA A 47 -6.92 37.79 22.23
CA ALA A 47 -6.01 37.66 21.10
C ALA A 47 -6.16 38.78 20.04
N PHE A 48 -7.39 39.23 19.76
CA PHE A 48 -7.70 40.08 18.60
C PHE A 48 -8.38 41.42 18.94
N GLY A 49 -8.71 41.67 20.21
CA GLY A 49 -9.32 42.90 20.68
C GLY A 49 -8.31 44.05 20.88
N ASP A 50 -8.71 45.27 20.58
CA ASP A 50 -7.90 46.47 20.74
C ASP A 50 -7.82 46.89 22.21
N ILE A 51 -6.71 46.52 22.84
CA ILE A 51 -6.33 46.92 24.21
C ILE A 51 -5.39 48.14 24.17
N GLU A 52 -4.73 48.38 23.04
CA GLU A 52 -3.70 49.41 22.89
C GLU A 52 -4.30 50.81 22.98
N SER A 53 -5.39 51.08 22.25
CA SER A 53 -6.01 52.41 22.21
C SER A 53 -6.56 52.85 23.57
N PRO A 54 -7.33 52.02 24.31
CA PRO A 54 -7.79 52.37 25.66
C PRO A 54 -6.64 52.61 26.64
N PHE A 55 -5.57 51.81 26.58
CA PHE A 55 -4.41 51.98 27.47
C PHE A 55 -3.67 53.27 27.20
N ARG A 56 -3.44 53.61 25.92
CA ARG A 56 -2.82 54.89 25.53
C ARG A 56 -3.67 56.08 25.99
N GLN A 57 -4.99 56.02 25.79
CA GLN A 57 -5.91 57.07 26.24
C GLN A 57 -5.95 57.22 27.77
N GLY A 58 -5.82 56.10 28.49
CA GLY A 58 -5.77 56.07 29.96
C GLY A 58 -4.43 56.48 30.57
N GLY A 59 -3.43 56.83 29.76
CA GLY A 59 -2.10 57.21 30.24
C GLY A 59 -1.28 56.05 30.82
N VAL A 60 -1.56 54.81 30.41
CA VAL A 60 -0.79 53.63 30.81
C VAL A 60 0.63 53.72 30.23
N PRO A 61 1.69 53.43 31.01
CA PRO A 61 3.06 53.46 30.52
C PRO A 61 3.29 52.56 29.29
N GLU A 62 4.09 53.03 28.33
CA GLU A 62 4.34 52.33 27.05
C GLU A 62 4.92 50.92 27.24
N ASP A 63 5.71 50.69 28.30
CA ASP A 63 6.27 49.37 28.61
C ASP A 63 5.18 48.34 28.93
N VAL A 64 4.12 48.78 29.63
CA VAL A 64 2.96 47.92 29.97
C VAL A 64 2.12 47.67 28.72
N VAL A 65 1.92 48.68 27.89
CA VAL A 65 1.22 48.55 26.60
C VAL A 65 1.95 47.53 25.72
N ARG A 66 3.28 47.65 25.61
CA ARG A 66 4.11 46.73 24.83
C ARG A 66 4.05 45.30 25.38
N LEU A 67 4.13 45.13 26.70
CA LEU A 67 3.98 43.82 27.34
C LEU A 67 2.62 43.20 27.01
N ALA A 68 1.54 43.97 27.13
CA ALA A 68 0.20 43.51 26.76
C ALA A 68 0.13 43.10 25.29
N SER A 69 0.66 43.92 24.37
CA SER A 69 0.70 43.58 22.94
C SER A 69 1.45 42.27 22.65
N VAL A 70 2.59 42.04 23.31
CA VAL A 70 3.34 40.78 23.17
C VAL A 70 2.50 39.59 23.67
N GLN A 71 1.79 39.74 24.80
CA GLN A 71 0.90 38.71 25.31
C GLN A 71 -0.27 38.43 24.34
N GLN A 72 -0.83 39.45 23.67
CA GLN A 72 -1.86 39.26 22.66
C GLN A 72 -1.35 38.47 21.45
N TYR A 73 -0.15 38.79 20.94
CA TYR A 73 0.45 38.02 19.84
C TYR A 73 0.74 36.57 20.25
N LEU A 74 1.22 36.34 21.47
CA LEU A 74 1.37 34.98 21.99
C LEU A 74 0.02 34.24 22.03
N ALA A 75 -1.05 34.90 22.48
CA ALA A 75 -2.39 34.33 22.47
C ALA A 75 -2.87 33.98 21.05
N GLN A 76 -2.62 34.84 20.05
CA GLN A 76 -2.94 34.53 18.64
C GLN A 76 -2.22 33.27 18.16
N TYR A 77 -0.94 33.13 18.48
CA TYR A 77 -0.16 31.96 18.10
C TYR A 77 -0.69 30.69 18.78
N LEU A 78 -1.05 30.76 20.07
CA LEU A 78 -1.60 29.63 20.80
C LEU A 78 -2.97 29.19 20.25
N LEU A 79 -3.85 30.13 19.88
CA LEU A 79 -5.12 29.82 19.22
C LEU A 79 -4.90 29.16 17.86
N HIS A 80 -3.97 29.67 17.05
CA HIS A 80 -3.61 29.03 15.79
C HIS A 80 -3.09 27.60 15.99
N MET A 81 -2.20 27.39 16.96
CA MET A 81 -1.70 26.05 17.27
C MET A 81 -2.80 25.12 17.78
N GLN A 82 -3.77 25.64 18.55
CA GLN A 82 -4.95 24.87 18.95
C GLN A 82 -5.74 24.41 17.73
N ASP A 83 -6.01 25.30 16.77
CA ASP A 83 -6.75 24.95 15.54
C ASP A 83 -5.99 23.91 14.70
N VAL A 84 -4.67 24.07 14.54
CA VAL A 84 -3.82 23.10 13.83
C VAL A 84 -3.87 21.74 14.50
N LEU A 85 -3.67 21.68 15.82
CA LEU A 85 -3.69 20.42 16.56
C LEU A 85 -5.08 19.78 16.56
N MET A 86 -6.14 20.57 16.68
CA MET A 86 -7.52 20.07 16.56
C MET A 86 -7.75 19.46 15.18
N HIS A 87 -7.31 20.11 14.12
CA HIS A 87 -7.42 19.58 12.77
C HIS A 87 -6.62 18.29 12.59
N GLU A 88 -5.39 18.22 13.09
CA GLU A 88 -4.58 17.00 13.06
C GLU A 88 -5.25 15.85 13.81
N ILE A 89 -5.86 16.12 14.97
CA ILE A 89 -6.64 15.13 15.72
C ILE A 89 -7.85 14.65 14.92
N GLU A 90 -8.58 15.56 14.26
CA GLU A 90 -9.72 15.20 13.42
C GLU A 90 -9.29 14.34 12.22
N LEU A 91 -8.18 14.68 11.56
CA LEU A 91 -7.61 13.89 10.47
C LEU A 91 -7.19 12.49 10.94
N ALA A 92 -6.58 12.39 12.13
CA ALA A 92 -6.19 11.11 12.73
C ALA A 92 -7.41 10.26 13.13
N ARG A 93 -8.51 10.90 13.57
CA ARG A 93 -9.78 10.21 13.87
C ARG A 93 -10.49 9.76 12.61
N ALA A 94 -10.44 10.54 11.53
CA ALA A 94 -11.03 10.18 10.24
C ALA A 94 -10.25 9.06 9.54
N ASN A 95 -8.93 8.99 9.75
CA ASN A 95 -8.07 7.94 9.24
C ASN A 95 -7.43 7.17 10.41
N PRO A 96 -8.23 6.40 11.18
CA PRO A 96 -7.68 5.64 12.28
C PRO A 96 -6.66 4.64 11.72
N PRO A 97 -5.53 4.42 12.42
CA PRO A 97 -4.66 3.32 12.06
C PRO A 97 -5.50 2.03 12.09
N PRO A 98 -5.26 1.09 11.16
CA PRO A 98 -5.97 -0.18 11.18
C PRO A 98 -5.77 -0.82 12.55
N SER A 99 -6.87 -1.28 13.16
CA SER A 99 -6.82 -1.93 14.48
C SER A 99 -5.80 -3.07 14.45
N SER A 100 -5.23 -3.43 15.62
CA SER A 100 -4.29 -4.56 15.70
C SER A 100 -4.86 -5.82 15.05
N ASP A 101 -6.17 -6.02 15.21
CA ASP A 101 -6.88 -7.17 14.68
C ASP A 101 -6.97 -7.12 13.14
N ILE A 102 -7.27 -5.95 12.56
CA ILE A 102 -7.25 -5.78 11.11
C ILE A 102 -5.83 -6.00 10.56
N GLN A 103 -4.80 -5.52 11.25
CA GLN A 103 -3.41 -5.76 10.85
C GLN A 103 -3.02 -7.24 10.93
N ALA A 104 -3.43 -7.93 11.99
CA ALA A 104 -3.20 -9.36 12.16
C ALA A 104 -3.90 -10.18 11.06
N LEU A 105 -5.16 -9.88 10.76
CA LEU A 105 -5.91 -10.52 9.68
C LEU A 105 -5.29 -10.26 8.31
N LEU A 106 -4.79 -9.04 8.06
CA LEU A 106 -4.07 -8.72 6.81
C LEU A 106 -2.76 -9.51 6.69
N ALA A 107 -2.01 -9.64 7.78
CA ALA A 107 -0.78 -10.43 7.82
C ALA A 107 -1.07 -11.92 7.60
N GLU A 108 -2.11 -12.47 8.24
CA GLU A 108 -2.56 -13.85 8.07
C GLU A 108 -3.00 -14.11 6.63
N ARG A 109 -3.83 -13.23 6.05
CA ARG A 109 -4.24 -13.27 4.64
C ARG A 109 -3.04 -13.35 3.72
N ASP A 110 -1.99 -12.57 3.98
CA ASP A 110 -0.80 -12.53 3.14
C ASP A 110 0.08 -13.78 3.32
N ALA A 111 0.15 -14.33 4.54
CA ALA A 111 0.78 -15.62 4.80
C ALA A 111 0.05 -16.76 4.06
N LEU A 112 -1.28 -16.83 4.18
CA LEU A 112 -2.11 -17.83 3.48
C LEU A 112 -2.00 -17.70 1.96
N ARG A 113 -1.98 -16.48 1.40
CA ARG A 113 -1.75 -16.26 -0.03
C ARG A 113 -0.38 -16.77 -0.49
N LYS A 114 0.67 -16.56 0.30
CA LYS A 114 2.00 -17.12 0.01
C LYS A 114 1.97 -18.64 0.05
N GLN A 115 1.34 -19.24 1.06
CA GLN A 115 1.22 -20.68 1.19
C GLN A 115 0.46 -21.29 0.00
N LEU A 116 -0.64 -20.68 -0.42
CA LEU A 116 -1.40 -21.11 -1.61
C LEU A 116 -0.56 -21.04 -2.90
N ARG A 117 0.32 -20.04 -3.06
CA ARG A 117 1.23 -19.98 -4.21
C ARG A 117 2.24 -21.12 -4.21
N ILE A 118 2.83 -21.42 -3.05
CA ILE A 118 3.79 -22.52 -2.89
C ILE A 118 3.10 -23.86 -3.19
N GLU A 119 1.92 -24.08 -2.64
CA GLU A 119 1.15 -25.32 -2.82
C GLU A 119 0.71 -25.50 -4.28
N ARG A 120 0.28 -24.43 -4.95
CA ARG A 120 -0.03 -24.46 -6.40
C ARG A 120 1.19 -24.79 -7.24
N ALA A 121 2.33 -24.17 -6.95
CA ALA A 121 3.58 -24.45 -7.67
C ALA A 121 3.99 -25.92 -7.49
N LYS A 122 3.89 -26.46 -6.28
CA LYS A 122 4.14 -27.88 -5.99
C LYS A 122 3.21 -28.81 -6.77
N ARG A 123 1.90 -28.54 -6.76
CA ARG A 123 0.93 -29.34 -7.53
C ARG A 123 1.18 -29.26 -9.03
N GLN A 124 1.59 -28.10 -9.53
CA GLN A 124 1.94 -27.93 -10.94
C GLN A 124 3.18 -28.75 -11.31
N THR A 125 4.22 -28.76 -10.46
CA THR A 125 5.42 -29.59 -10.69
C THR A 125 5.09 -31.07 -10.63
N ASP A 126 4.27 -31.50 -9.67
CA ASP A 126 3.87 -32.91 -9.52
C ASP A 126 3.02 -33.37 -10.71
N ALA A 127 2.07 -32.54 -11.16
CA ALA A 127 1.26 -32.83 -12.34
C ALA A 127 2.11 -32.90 -13.63
N MET A 128 3.09 -32.02 -13.78
CA MET A 128 4.03 -32.05 -14.90
C MET A 128 4.87 -33.34 -14.89
N MET A 129 5.37 -33.74 -13.72
CA MET A 129 6.13 -34.98 -13.55
C MET A 129 5.29 -36.20 -13.89
N LEU A 130 4.04 -36.25 -13.43
CA LEU A 130 3.12 -37.37 -13.72
C LEU A 130 2.81 -37.46 -15.22
N ARG A 131 2.59 -36.33 -15.89
CA ARG A 131 2.41 -36.29 -17.36
C ARG A 131 3.65 -36.82 -18.08
N LEU A 132 4.85 -36.39 -17.67
CA LEU A 132 6.09 -36.87 -18.26
C LEU A 132 6.22 -38.40 -18.10
N ALA A 133 5.96 -38.92 -16.90
CA ALA A 133 5.97 -40.36 -16.63
C ALA A 133 4.97 -41.15 -17.49
N SER A 134 3.80 -40.56 -17.79
CA SER A 134 2.78 -41.21 -18.62
C SER A 134 3.11 -41.27 -20.11
N VAL A 135 3.78 -40.23 -20.65
CA VAL A 135 4.11 -40.15 -22.09
C VAL A 135 5.40 -40.90 -22.40
N ASN A 136 6.37 -40.88 -21.49
CA ASN A 136 7.62 -41.61 -21.65
C ASN A 136 8.18 -42.06 -20.29
N PRO A 137 7.96 -43.31 -19.88
CA PRO A 137 8.44 -43.80 -18.58
C PRO A 137 9.96 -43.91 -18.51
N GLU A 138 10.64 -44.07 -19.64
CA GLU A 138 12.11 -44.17 -19.70
C GLU A 138 12.79 -42.82 -19.45
N THR A 139 12.19 -41.70 -19.89
CA THR A 139 12.77 -40.37 -19.67
C THR A 139 12.77 -39.96 -18.20
N VAL A 140 11.80 -40.43 -17.39
CA VAL A 140 11.80 -40.20 -15.94
C VAL A 140 12.92 -40.97 -15.24
N ASN A 141 13.24 -42.17 -15.73
CA ASN A 141 14.36 -42.97 -15.25
C ASN A 141 15.73 -42.43 -15.70
N MET A 142 15.76 -41.63 -16.76
CA MET A 142 16.96 -40.91 -17.23
C MET A 142 17.23 -39.59 -16.47
N LEU A 143 16.33 -39.16 -15.57
CA LEU A 143 16.56 -37.99 -14.73
C LEU A 143 17.60 -38.28 -13.63
N PHE A 144 18.39 -37.28 -13.28
CA PHE A 144 19.46 -37.41 -12.29
C PHE A 144 18.90 -37.41 -10.87
N ARG A 145 19.06 -38.48 -10.11
CA ARG A 145 18.52 -38.61 -8.74
C ARG A 145 19.64 -38.53 -7.69
N CYS A 146 19.42 -37.73 -6.65
CA CYS A 146 20.26 -37.74 -5.46
C CYS A 146 19.99 -39.01 -4.65
N HIS A 147 21.02 -39.81 -4.38
CA HIS A 147 20.88 -41.05 -3.61
C HIS A 147 20.79 -40.81 -2.10
N VAL A 148 21.17 -39.62 -1.63
CA VAL A 148 21.12 -39.26 -0.20
C VAL A 148 19.72 -38.82 0.21
N CYS A 149 19.05 -37.96 -0.59
CA CYS A 149 17.71 -37.43 -0.24
C CYS A 149 16.60 -37.72 -1.26
N GLY A 150 16.89 -38.42 -2.35
CA GLY A 150 15.89 -38.84 -3.34
C GLY A 150 15.39 -37.76 -4.29
N LYS A 151 15.90 -36.51 -4.21
CA LYS A 151 15.53 -35.43 -5.14
C LYS A 151 15.95 -35.74 -6.58
N VAL A 152 15.09 -35.40 -7.52
CA VAL A 152 15.28 -35.66 -8.96
C VAL A 152 15.53 -34.33 -9.69
N PHE A 153 16.50 -34.33 -10.61
CA PHE A 153 16.98 -33.17 -11.33
C PHE A 153 16.94 -33.44 -12.84
N ALA A 154 16.57 -32.41 -13.61
CA ALA A 154 16.52 -32.50 -15.07
C ALA A 154 17.92 -32.54 -15.72
N ASP A 155 18.94 -32.03 -15.04
CA ASP A 155 20.32 -31.95 -15.55
C ASP A 155 21.34 -32.26 -14.45
N TYR A 156 22.50 -32.80 -14.86
CA TYR A 156 23.55 -33.26 -13.96
C TYR A 156 24.21 -32.10 -13.21
N HIS A 157 24.36 -30.93 -13.84
CA HIS A 157 24.88 -29.73 -13.19
C HIS A 157 24.07 -29.31 -11.96
N PHE A 158 22.74 -29.46 -12.01
CA PHE A 158 21.87 -29.17 -10.87
C PHE A 158 22.02 -30.21 -9.75
N LEU A 159 22.27 -31.47 -10.10
CA LEU A 159 22.59 -32.52 -9.12
C LEU A 159 23.91 -32.20 -8.40
N VAL A 160 24.97 -31.84 -9.13
CA VAL A 160 26.27 -31.48 -8.56
C VAL A 160 26.14 -30.30 -7.59
N SER A 161 25.50 -29.21 -8.01
CA SER A 161 25.28 -28.05 -7.13
C SER A 161 24.42 -28.38 -5.91
N HIS A 162 23.51 -29.35 -6.02
CA HIS A 162 22.72 -29.82 -4.89
C HIS A 162 23.57 -30.55 -3.85
N TYR A 163 24.50 -31.42 -4.27
CA TYR A 163 25.42 -32.11 -3.35
C TYR A 163 26.32 -31.11 -2.62
N GLU A 164 26.91 -30.16 -3.34
CA GLU A 164 27.79 -29.13 -2.74
C GLU A 164 27.09 -28.32 -1.65
N LYS A 165 25.80 -28.01 -1.80
CA LYS A 165 25.06 -27.15 -0.87
C LYS A 165 24.35 -27.89 0.26
N ARG A 166 24.08 -29.18 0.11
CA ARG A 166 23.19 -29.95 1.03
C ARG A 166 23.81 -31.23 1.56
N HIS A 167 24.89 -31.72 0.94
CA HIS A 167 25.57 -32.97 1.25
C HIS A 167 27.08 -32.77 1.17
N GLU A 168 27.62 -31.87 2.01
CA GLU A 168 29.05 -31.55 2.06
C GLU A 168 29.89 -32.82 2.27
N GLY A 169 30.88 -33.04 1.42
CA GLY A 169 31.76 -34.22 1.45
C GLY A 169 31.25 -35.47 0.72
N ILE A 170 30.06 -35.45 0.12
CA ILE A 170 29.54 -36.54 -0.72
C ILE A 170 29.44 -36.04 -2.17
N HIS A 171 29.97 -36.81 -3.12
CA HIS A 171 29.91 -36.46 -4.54
C HIS A 171 28.86 -37.30 -5.28
N PRO A 172 28.16 -36.70 -6.28
CA PRO A 172 27.26 -37.47 -7.12
C PRO A 172 28.01 -38.53 -7.92
N ILE A 173 27.38 -39.69 -8.10
CA ILE A 173 27.87 -40.73 -8.99
C ILE A 173 27.78 -40.19 -10.42
N GLN A 174 28.90 -40.18 -11.14
CA GLN A 174 28.90 -39.76 -12.55
C GLN A 174 28.05 -40.73 -13.37
N PRO A 175 27.13 -40.23 -14.21
CA PRO A 175 26.38 -41.09 -15.12
C PRO A 175 27.36 -41.75 -16.10
N PRO A 176 27.09 -43.00 -16.53
CA PRO A 176 27.88 -43.64 -17.58
C PRO A 176 27.87 -42.77 -18.86
N PRO A 177 28.95 -42.76 -19.65
CA PRO A 177 29.02 -41.97 -20.88
C PRO A 177 27.85 -42.33 -21.79
N PHE A 178 27.06 -41.31 -22.17
CA PHE A 178 25.92 -41.44 -23.07
C PHE A 178 26.40 -42.04 -24.39
N LYS A 179 26.07 -43.30 -24.67
CA LYS A 179 26.17 -43.84 -26.03
C LYS A 179 24.92 -43.36 -26.77
N PRO A 180 25.04 -42.49 -27.79
CA PRO A 180 23.88 -42.15 -28.60
C PRO A 180 23.27 -43.46 -29.15
N PRO A 181 21.94 -43.61 -29.15
CA PRO A 181 21.31 -44.75 -29.79
C PRO A 181 21.80 -44.82 -31.25
N PRO A 182 22.01 -46.02 -31.82
CA PRO A 182 22.24 -46.12 -33.25
C PRO A 182 21.08 -45.43 -33.96
N VAL A 183 21.40 -44.59 -34.94
CA VAL A 183 20.45 -43.86 -35.77
C VAL A 183 19.39 -44.84 -36.25
N LEU A 184 18.18 -44.77 -35.68
CA LEU A 184 17.03 -45.49 -36.21
C LEU A 184 16.83 -44.94 -37.62
N GLN A 185 17.04 -45.80 -38.62
CA GLN A 185 16.73 -45.52 -40.01
C GLN A 185 15.32 -44.92 -40.09
N GLN A 186 15.23 -43.78 -40.77
CA GLN A 186 14.00 -43.10 -41.11
C GLN A 186 13.02 -44.09 -41.75
N ASN A 187 12.05 -44.58 -40.98
CA ASN A 187 10.86 -45.18 -41.55
C ASN A 187 9.98 -44.04 -42.05
N HIS A 188 10.05 -43.81 -43.36
CA HIS A 188 9.22 -42.87 -44.09
C HIS A 188 7.75 -43.28 -43.99
N CYS A 189 6.98 -42.64 -43.11
CA CYS A 189 5.53 -42.69 -43.19
C CYS A 189 4.91 -41.41 -42.65
N CYS A 190 4.83 -40.38 -43.50
CA CYS A 190 3.84 -39.31 -43.42
C CYS A 190 3.76 -38.61 -44.79
N LYS A 191 3.02 -39.20 -45.72
CA LYS A 191 2.30 -38.39 -46.72
C LYS A 191 1.03 -37.92 -46.03
N LEU A 192 0.85 -36.59 -46.03
CA LEU A 192 -0.39 -35.80 -45.93
C LEU A 192 -0.18 -34.65 -44.92
N HIS A 193 0.25 -33.51 -45.44
CA HIS A 193 -0.48 -32.24 -45.38
C HIS A 193 0.39 -31.16 -46.03
N THR A 194 0.08 -30.85 -47.29
CA THR A 194 0.54 -29.65 -47.98
C THR A 194 -0.12 -28.42 -47.35
N LEU A 195 0.70 -27.49 -46.83
CA LEU A 195 0.33 -26.09 -46.67
C LEU A 195 1.26 -25.25 -47.58
N PRO A 196 0.74 -24.23 -48.30
CA PRO A 196 1.51 -23.46 -49.27
C PRO A 196 2.50 -22.49 -48.60
N PRO A 197 3.55 -22.04 -49.32
CA PRO A 197 4.63 -21.24 -48.74
C PRO A 197 4.18 -19.83 -48.39
N GLN A 198 4.61 -19.37 -47.22
CA GLN A 198 4.58 -17.97 -46.78
C GLN A 198 5.66 -17.19 -47.52
N THR A 199 5.28 -16.11 -48.19
CA THR A 199 6.20 -15.13 -48.78
C THR A 199 6.65 -14.16 -47.68
N GLU A 200 7.95 -14.12 -47.38
CA GLU A 200 8.57 -13.10 -46.52
C GLU A 200 8.56 -11.71 -47.21
N PRO A 201 8.20 -10.63 -46.49
CA PRO A 201 8.52 -9.28 -46.94
C PRO A 201 9.91 -8.82 -46.42
N PRO A 202 10.62 -7.96 -47.17
CA PRO A 202 12.02 -7.60 -46.93
C PRO A 202 12.21 -6.58 -45.78
N PRO A 203 13.46 -6.39 -45.29
CA PRO A 203 13.73 -5.68 -44.05
C PRO A 203 13.60 -4.14 -44.19
N PRO A 204 13.33 -3.42 -43.08
CA PRO A 204 13.14 -1.97 -43.12
C PRO A 204 14.47 -1.20 -43.20
N GLN A 205 14.53 -0.25 -44.13
CA GLN A 205 15.55 0.79 -44.20
C GLN A 205 15.16 2.01 -43.31
N SER A 206 16.18 2.77 -42.92
CA SER A 206 16.25 3.70 -41.80
C SER A 206 15.95 5.19 -42.11
N GLN A 207 15.27 5.85 -41.15
CA GLN A 207 15.26 7.30 -40.77
C GLN A 207 14.55 8.34 -41.69
N PRO A 208 14.18 9.58 -41.24
CA PRO A 208 14.22 10.24 -39.90
C PRO A 208 12.85 10.87 -39.46
N PRO A 209 12.75 11.62 -38.31
CA PRO A 209 11.48 11.89 -37.63
C PRO A 209 10.84 13.23 -38.03
N GLN A 210 9.50 13.30 -38.04
CA GLN A 210 8.79 14.58 -38.02
C GLN A 210 7.64 14.63 -36.99
N LEU A 211 7.65 15.77 -36.30
CA LEU A 211 6.78 16.25 -35.23
C LEU A 211 5.36 16.60 -35.68
N ALA A 212 4.48 16.75 -34.68
CA ALA A 212 3.20 17.48 -34.68
C ALA A 212 1.99 16.73 -35.27
N ALA A 213 0.77 16.83 -34.76
CA ALA A 213 0.21 17.47 -33.57
C ALA A 213 -1.18 16.87 -33.35
N ARG A 214 -1.65 16.96 -32.09
CA ARG A 214 -3.04 16.95 -31.61
C ARG A 214 -4.15 16.98 -32.68
N SER A 215 -5.15 16.11 -32.50
CA SER A 215 -6.53 16.56 -32.33
C SER A 215 -7.34 15.54 -31.52
N LEU A 216 -7.83 16.03 -30.39
CA LEU A 216 -8.85 15.40 -29.54
C LEU A 216 -10.19 15.54 -30.26
N GLN A 217 -10.93 14.45 -30.38
CA GLN A 217 -12.39 14.53 -30.53
C GLN A 217 -13.04 13.44 -29.69
N THR A 218 -13.49 13.89 -28.53
CA THR A 218 -14.45 13.28 -27.63
C THR A 218 -15.74 12.97 -28.40
N SER A 219 -16.26 11.75 -28.29
CA SER A 219 -17.68 11.49 -28.50
C SER A 219 -18.20 10.73 -27.28
N LEU A 220 -19.13 11.38 -26.59
CA LEU A 220 -19.83 10.93 -25.39
C LEU A 220 -20.89 9.89 -25.79
N ILE A 221 -20.82 8.70 -25.20
CA ILE A 221 -21.95 7.76 -25.11
C ILE A 221 -22.08 7.35 -23.63
N PRO A 222 -23.28 7.39 -23.02
CA PRO A 222 -23.46 7.12 -21.58
C PRO A 222 -23.34 5.62 -21.25
N PRO A 223 -22.98 5.25 -20.01
CA PRO A 223 -22.92 3.85 -19.59
C PRO A 223 -24.32 3.28 -19.31
N ASP A 224 -24.62 2.15 -19.95
CA ASP A 224 -25.73 1.28 -19.59
C ASP A 224 -25.39 0.57 -18.27
N ASN A 225 -26.27 0.67 -17.28
CA ASN A 225 -26.05 0.20 -15.92
C ASN A 225 -26.72 -1.17 -15.72
N PRO A 226 -25.98 -2.28 -15.63
CA PRO A 226 -26.58 -3.54 -15.20
C PRO A 226 -26.74 -3.55 -13.66
N LYS A 227 -27.97 -3.85 -13.25
CA LYS A 227 -28.46 -4.05 -11.88
C LYS A 227 -27.61 -5.12 -11.15
N PRO A 228 -27.31 -4.97 -9.84
CA PRO A 228 -26.60 -6.00 -9.10
C PRO A 228 -27.52 -7.20 -8.83
N GLU A 229 -27.11 -8.38 -9.29
CA GLU A 229 -27.66 -9.66 -8.84
C GLU A 229 -27.21 -9.92 -7.40
N GLU A 230 -28.17 -10.11 -6.50
CA GLU A 230 -27.92 -10.57 -5.13
C GLU A 230 -27.40 -12.03 -5.15
N PRO A 231 -26.38 -12.37 -4.33
CA PRO A 231 -25.97 -13.76 -4.18
C PRO A 231 -27.01 -14.54 -3.35
N PRO A 232 -27.28 -15.81 -3.69
CA PRO A 232 -28.20 -16.65 -2.93
C PRO A 232 -27.68 -16.84 -1.50
N SER A 233 -28.50 -16.42 -0.54
CA SER A 233 -28.43 -16.84 0.86
C SER A 233 -28.98 -18.26 0.94
N ASP A 234 -28.12 -19.24 1.27
CA ASP A 234 -28.44 -20.52 1.94
C ASP A 234 -27.41 -21.61 1.61
N ILE A 235 -26.18 -21.52 2.15
CA ILE A 235 -25.21 -22.64 2.08
C ILE A 235 -24.58 -22.98 3.46
N PHE A 236 -24.88 -22.25 4.54
CA PHE A 236 -24.21 -22.45 5.84
C PHE A 236 -25.11 -22.88 7.01
N ALA A 237 -26.30 -23.43 6.76
CA ALA A 237 -27.21 -23.82 7.85
C ALA A 237 -27.03 -25.23 8.43
N ASP A 238 -26.16 -26.10 7.87
CA ASP A 238 -26.15 -27.54 8.23
C ASP A 238 -24.86 -28.05 8.92
N TYR A 239 -24.12 -27.22 9.67
CA TYR A 239 -22.93 -27.72 10.39
C TYR A 239 -22.78 -27.23 11.83
N ILE A 240 -23.89 -27.09 12.56
CA ILE A 240 -23.86 -27.05 14.03
C ILE A 240 -24.96 -27.95 14.58
N SER A 241 -24.69 -29.26 14.60
CA SER A 241 -25.24 -30.23 15.54
C SER A 241 -24.33 -31.44 15.48
N ASP A 242 -23.31 -31.45 16.34
CA ASP A 242 -22.67 -32.65 16.91
C ASP A 242 -21.36 -32.27 17.62
N VAL A 243 -21.44 -31.49 18.70
CA VAL A 243 -20.54 -31.60 19.87
C VAL A 243 -21.28 -31.06 21.10
N VAL A 244 -21.99 -31.94 21.81
CA VAL A 244 -22.23 -31.85 23.25
C VAL A 244 -21.94 -33.22 23.84
#